data_AF-A0A9P9NBA4-F1
#
_entry.id   AF-A0A9P9NBA4-F1
#
_cell.length_a   1.000
_cell.length_b   1.000
_cell.length_c   1.000
_cell.angle_alpha   90.00
_cell.angle_beta   90.00
_cell.angle_gamma   90.00
#
_symmetry.space_group_name_H-M   'P 1'
#
loop_
_entity.id
_entity.type
_entity.pdbx_description
1 polymer ?
#
loop_
_entity_poly.entity_id
_entity_poly.type
_entity_poly.pdbx_seq_one_letter_code
_entity_poly.pdbx_strand_id
1 'polypeptide(L)'
;MSAVTKISELSLARTWYLRCRLEHDDCEQGCDQAYYPMRLIDVRGPSPRLVLSEDLKEGLSESYVTLSHRWSNFDDRFSLTQDNISQYQTEIGEEDVLPTLRDAILVCRALEVPYLWVDFMCIIRSGEGSLEDWQENGLAM
;
A
#
# COMPACT_ATOMS: atom_id res chain seq x y z
N MET A 1 -2.80 -8.16 -28.43
CA MET A 1 -4.07 -8.62 -27.81
C MET A 1 -3.92 -8.73 -26.29
N SER A 2 -3.68 -7.64 -25.55
CA SER A 2 -3.34 -7.72 -24.10
C SER A 2 -3.95 -6.62 -23.21
N ALA A 3 -4.46 -5.51 -23.75
CA ALA A 3 -5.04 -4.44 -22.93
C ALA A 3 -6.54 -4.63 -22.61
N VAL A 4 -7.31 -5.26 -23.49
CA VAL A 4 -8.78 -5.41 -23.34
C VAL A 4 -9.15 -6.41 -22.24
N THR A 5 -8.36 -7.48 -22.08
CA THR A 5 -8.64 -8.56 -21.11
C THR A 5 -8.42 -8.11 -19.66
N LYS A 6 -7.39 -7.30 -19.40
CA LYS A 6 -7.07 -6.81 -18.04
C LYS A 6 -8.15 -5.89 -17.46
N ILE A 7 -8.82 -5.09 -18.30
CA ILE A 7 -9.89 -4.19 -17.87
C ILE A 7 -11.14 -4.99 -17.44
N SER A 8 -11.47 -6.09 -18.14
CA SER A 8 -12.61 -6.92 -17.78
C SER A 8 -12.44 -7.66 -16.45
N GLU A 9 -11.22 -8.10 -16.12
CA GLU A 9 -10.93 -8.85 -14.88
C GLU A 9 -10.99 -7.94 -13.65
N LEU A 10 -10.38 -6.74 -13.73
CA LEU A 10 -10.44 -5.75 -12.65
C LEU A 10 -11.86 -5.22 -12.43
N SER A 11 -12.66 -5.13 -13.49
CA SER A 11 -14.08 -4.75 -13.37
C SER A 11 -14.90 -5.79 -12.59
N LEU A 12 -14.64 -7.08 -12.83
CA LEU A 12 -15.26 -8.16 -12.08
C LEU A 12 -14.81 -8.16 -10.62
N ALA A 13 -13.50 -8.02 -10.37
CA ALA A 13 -12.95 -7.93 -9.02
C ALA A 13 -13.56 -6.77 -8.24
N ARG A 14 -13.68 -5.59 -8.88
CA ARG A 14 -14.36 -4.42 -8.30
C ARG A 14 -15.82 -4.71 -7.96
N THR A 15 -16.54 -5.39 -8.85
CA THR A 15 -17.94 -5.77 -8.61
C THR A 15 -18.07 -6.67 -7.39
N TRP A 16 -17.21 -7.68 -7.26
CA TRP A 16 -17.21 -8.58 -6.09
C TRP A 16 -16.81 -7.87 -4.81
N TYR A 17 -15.80 -7.00 -4.86
CA TYR A 17 -15.37 -6.18 -3.74
C TYR A 17 -16.50 -5.28 -3.22
N LEU A 18 -17.16 -4.54 -4.13
CA LEU A 18 -18.27 -3.66 -3.77
C LEU A 18 -19.48 -4.43 -3.24
N ARG A 19 -19.83 -5.57 -3.87
CA ARG A 19 -20.88 -6.46 -3.35
C ARG A 19 -20.58 -6.90 -1.93
N CYS A 20 -19.36 -7.39 -1.69
CA CYS A 20 -18.94 -7.86 -0.37
C CYS A 20 -19.09 -6.76 0.69
N ARG A 21 -18.64 -5.54 0.37
CA ARG A 21 -18.71 -4.39 1.29
C ARG A 21 -20.11 -3.86 1.55
N LEU A 22 -21.01 -3.95 0.57
CA LEU A 22 -22.34 -3.33 0.64
C LEU A 22 -23.46 -4.31 1.01
N GLU A 23 -23.25 -5.62 0.81
CA GLU A 23 -24.28 -6.63 0.98
C GLU A 23 -23.98 -7.62 2.13
N HIS A 24 -22.75 -7.65 2.68
CA HIS A 24 -22.38 -8.55 3.78
C HIS A 24 -22.00 -7.78 5.05
N ASP A 25 -22.93 -7.73 6.02
CA ASP A 25 -22.71 -7.08 7.32
C ASP A 25 -21.49 -7.63 8.07
N ASP A 26 -21.24 -8.95 7.97
CA ASP A 26 -20.10 -9.62 8.61
C ASP A 26 -18.74 -9.19 8.02
N CYS A 27 -18.71 -8.74 6.76
CA CYS A 27 -17.47 -8.31 6.10
C CYS A 27 -17.08 -6.87 6.47
N GLU A 28 -18.03 -6.06 6.93
CA GLU A 28 -17.78 -4.71 7.46
C GLU A 28 -17.45 -4.75 8.96
N GLN A 29 -18.04 -5.68 9.72
CA GLN A 29 -17.84 -5.82 11.18
C GLN A 29 -16.46 -6.36 11.59
N GLY A 30 -15.67 -6.91 10.65
CA GLY A 30 -14.27 -7.27 10.90
C GLY A 30 -13.30 -6.09 10.88
N CYS A 31 -13.77 -4.88 10.57
CA CYS A 31 -12.96 -3.67 10.43
C CYS A 31 -13.03 -2.75 11.66
N ASP A 32 -13.08 -3.30 12.87
CA ASP A 32 -12.73 -2.54 14.07
C ASP A 32 -11.28 -2.06 13.90
N GLN A 33 -11.10 -0.81 13.45
CA GLN A 33 -9.81 -0.17 13.20
C GLN A 33 -9.07 0.08 14.52
N ALA A 34 -8.65 -0.99 15.20
CA ALA A 34 -7.77 -0.89 16.36
C ALA A 34 -6.35 -0.49 15.95
N TYR A 35 -5.98 -0.72 14.68
CA TYR A 35 -4.65 -0.48 14.16
C TYR A 35 -4.69 0.17 12.78
N TYR A 36 -3.83 1.17 12.60
CA TYR A 36 -3.55 1.80 11.32
C TYR A 36 -2.03 1.91 11.17
N PRO A 37 -1.43 1.45 10.06
CA PRO A 37 0.02 1.47 9.90
C PRO A 37 0.59 2.88 10.02
N MET A 38 1.84 3.03 10.48
CA MET A 38 2.47 4.36 10.58
C MET A 38 2.75 5.00 9.22
N ARG A 39 2.93 4.17 8.19
CA ARG A 39 3.26 4.59 6.82
C ARG A 39 2.41 3.85 5.81
N LEU A 40 2.00 4.57 4.77
CA LEU A 40 1.24 4.04 3.65
C LEU A 40 1.74 4.65 2.36
N ILE A 41 1.39 4.03 1.24
CA ILE A 41 1.57 4.60 -0.09
C ILE A 41 0.22 5.18 -0.54
N ASP A 42 0.16 6.49 -0.75
CA ASP A 42 -0.97 7.15 -1.40
C ASP A 42 -0.89 6.91 -2.91
N VAL A 43 -1.91 6.24 -3.45
CA VAL A 43 -1.95 5.84 -4.87
C VAL A 43 -2.89 6.70 -5.71
N ARG A 44 -3.55 7.71 -5.12
CA ARG A 44 -4.57 8.53 -5.81
C ARG A 44 -3.97 9.48 -6.85
N GLY A 45 -2.77 9.99 -6.57
CA GLY A 45 -2.03 10.87 -7.47
C GLY A 45 -1.50 10.14 -8.71
N PRO A 46 -0.99 10.88 -9.72
CA PRO A 46 -0.37 10.27 -10.89
C PRO A 46 0.84 9.41 -10.51
N SER A 47 1.71 9.95 -9.65
CA SER A 47 2.81 9.24 -9.01
C SER A 47 2.40 8.79 -7.61
N PRO A 48 2.74 7.55 -7.20
CA PRO A 48 2.57 7.12 -5.82
C PRO A 48 3.54 7.88 -4.90
N ARG A 49 3.17 8.06 -3.63
CA ARG A 49 4.04 8.65 -2.62
C ARG A 49 3.84 8.00 -1.26
N LEU A 50 4.88 8.01 -0.43
CA LEU A 50 4.80 7.66 0.97
C LEU A 50 4.03 8.74 1.75
N VAL A 51 3.14 8.34 2.64
CA VAL A 51 2.46 9.23 3.57
C VAL A 51 2.61 8.67 4.97
N LEU A 52 2.82 9.57 5.94
CA LEU A 52 2.81 9.22 7.36
C LEU A 52 1.38 9.38 7.86
N SER A 53 0.92 8.40 8.62
CA SER A 53 -0.46 8.40 9.11
C SER A 53 -0.74 9.54 10.09
N GLU A 54 0.29 10.07 10.76
CA GLU A 54 0.17 11.27 11.60
C GLU A 54 -0.11 12.56 10.80
N ASP A 55 0.29 12.61 9.53
CA ASP A 55 0.03 13.75 8.64
C ASP A 55 -1.39 13.73 8.05
N LEU A 56 -2.11 12.61 8.19
CA LEU A 56 -3.47 12.44 7.73
C LEU A 56 -4.42 13.11 8.75
N LYS A 57 -4.66 14.41 8.53
CA LYS A 57 -5.36 15.35 9.43
C LYS A 57 -6.79 14.96 9.84
N GLU A 58 -7.44 14.07 9.10
CA GLU A 58 -8.77 13.54 9.45
C GLU A 58 -8.63 12.06 9.81
N GLY A 59 -9.08 11.71 11.01
CA GLY A 59 -8.91 10.40 11.63
C GLY A 59 -9.09 9.25 10.64
N LEU A 60 -7.96 8.62 10.35
CA LEU A 60 -7.69 7.35 9.66
C LEU A 60 -8.91 6.43 9.45
N SER A 61 -9.83 6.85 8.57
CA SER A 61 -11.08 6.13 8.27
C SER A 61 -11.09 5.56 6.85
N GLU A 62 -10.14 5.96 6.03
CA GLU A 62 -9.97 5.44 4.68
C GLU A 62 -9.28 4.07 4.70
N SER A 63 -9.83 3.14 3.93
CA SER A 63 -9.30 1.78 3.80
C SER A 63 -7.92 1.76 3.15
N TYR A 64 -7.11 0.77 3.53
CA TYR A 64 -5.86 0.44 2.85
C TYR A 64 -5.87 -1.04 2.45
N VAL A 65 -5.06 -1.39 1.46
CA VAL A 65 -4.79 -2.79 1.07
C VAL A 65 -3.38 -3.14 1.51
N THR A 66 -3.17 -4.39 1.97
CA THR A 66 -1.84 -4.93 2.23
C THR A 66 -1.37 -5.79 1.06
N LEU A 67 -0.11 -5.63 0.66
CA LEU A 67 0.59 -6.57 -0.22
C LEU A 67 1.64 -7.32 0.60
N SER A 68 1.39 -8.60 0.85
CA SER A 68 2.39 -9.51 1.42
C SER A 68 3.29 -10.04 0.31
N HIS A 69 4.54 -9.61 0.26
CA HIS A 69 5.50 -10.00 -0.77
C HIS A 69 6.61 -10.88 -0.17
N ARG A 70 7.04 -11.92 -0.90
CA ARG A 70 8.19 -12.73 -0.45
C ARG A 70 9.50 -12.10 -0.91
N TRP A 71 10.40 -11.93 0.05
CA TRP A 71 11.69 -11.26 -0.06
C TRP A 71 12.78 -11.95 -0.90
N SER A 72 12.48 -13.04 -1.61
CA SER A 72 13.52 -13.78 -2.34
C SER A 72 14.04 -12.97 -3.52
N ASN A 73 15.35 -12.71 -3.56
CA ASN A 73 16.04 -11.90 -4.58
C ASN A 73 15.56 -10.43 -4.62
N PHE A 74 15.18 -9.87 -3.47
CA PHE A 74 14.79 -8.47 -3.36
C PHE A 74 16.01 -7.56 -3.51
N ASP A 75 15.97 -6.63 -4.47
CA ASP A 75 17.00 -5.63 -4.67
C ASP A 75 16.77 -4.46 -3.71
N ASP A 76 17.75 -4.21 -2.83
CA ASP A 76 17.64 -3.23 -1.76
C ASP A 76 17.38 -1.81 -2.25
N ARG A 77 17.65 -1.50 -3.53
CA ARG A 77 17.29 -0.21 -4.14
C ARG A 77 15.80 0.13 -4.01
N PHE A 78 14.94 -0.90 -3.95
CA PHE A 78 13.49 -0.74 -3.84
C PHE A 78 13.03 -0.75 -2.38
N SER A 79 13.93 -0.51 -1.43
CA SER A 79 13.59 -0.47 0.00
C SER A 79 13.34 0.96 0.46
N LEU A 80 12.47 1.12 1.45
CA LEU A 80 12.45 2.30 2.28
C LEU A 80 13.70 2.30 3.18
N THR A 81 14.44 3.39 3.18
CA THR A 81 15.60 3.65 4.04
C THR A 81 15.42 5.01 4.71
N GLN A 82 16.13 5.28 5.79
CA GLN A 82 16.06 6.62 6.41
C GLN A 82 16.35 7.75 5.41
N ASP A 83 17.28 7.51 4.48
CA ASP A 83 17.76 8.53 3.54
C ASP A 83 16.72 8.89 2.47
N ASN A 84 15.81 7.98 2.12
CA ASN A 84 14.85 8.18 1.02
C ASN A 84 13.42 8.51 1.47
N ILE A 85 13.12 8.56 2.78
CA ILE A 85 11.79 8.92 3.29
C ILE A 85 11.31 10.26 2.73
N SER A 86 12.13 11.31 2.83
CA SER A 86 11.75 12.66 2.38
C SER A 86 11.50 12.71 0.87
N GLN A 87 12.28 11.96 0.10
CA GLN A 87 12.08 11.81 -1.35
C GLN A 87 10.74 11.13 -1.62
N TYR A 88 10.50 9.96 -1.01
CA TYR A 88 9.29 9.18 -1.23
C TYR A 88 8.03 9.86 -0.72
N GLN A 89 8.11 10.74 0.28
CA GLN A 89 7.00 11.61 0.69
C GLN A 89 6.59 12.61 -0.39
N THR A 90 7.54 13.02 -1.25
CA THR A 90 7.25 13.86 -2.41
C THR A 90 6.69 13.01 -3.54
N GLU A 91 7.44 12.00 -3.95
CA GLU A 91 7.07 11.01 -4.95
C GLU A 91 7.98 9.77 -4.89
N ILE A 92 7.43 8.59 -5.21
CA ILE A 92 8.21 7.38 -5.46
C ILE A 92 8.45 7.33 -6.97
N GLY A 93 9.72 7.39 -7.38
CA GLY A 93 10.14 7.40 -8.77
C GLY A 93 9.74 6.13 -9.51
N GLU A 94 9.47 6.23 -10.81
CA GLU A 94 9.09 5.09 -11.65
C GLU A 94 10.15 3.99 -11.67
N GLU A 95 11.42 4.38 -11.53
CA GLU A 95 12.60 3.53 -11.40
C GLU A 95 12.73 2.81 -10.06
N ASP A 96 11.98 3.26 -9.05
CA ASP A 96 11.92 2.69 -7.70
C ASP A 96 10.63 1.87 -7.49
N VAL A 97 9.75 1.83 -8.49
CA VAL A 97 8.53 1.01 -8.48
C VAL A 97 8.79 -0.34 -9.16
N LEU A 98 8.91 -1.39 -8.35
CA LEU A 98 8.95 -2.78 -8.81
C LEU A 98 7.69 -3.15 -9.60
N PRO A 99 7.76 -4.10 -10.56
CA PRO A 99 6.60 -4.55 -11.32
C PRO A 99 5.42 -5.00 -10.45
N THR A 100 5.67 -5.71 -9.36
CA THR A 100 4.63 -6.15 -8.42
C THR A 100 3.97 -4.97 -7.71
N LEU A 101 4.75 -3.96 -7.31
CA LEU A 101 4.22 -2.74 -6.70
C LEU A 101 3.35 -1.98 -7.70
N ARG A 102 3.78 -1.89 -8.96
CA ARG A 102 3.01 -1.27 -10.05
C ARG A 102 1.65 -1.95 -10.25
N ASP A 103 1.64 -3.28 -10.31
CA ASP A 103 0.40 -4.04 -10.45
C ASP A 103 -0.52 -3.85 -9.23
N ALA A 104 0.03 -3.84 -8.01
CA ALA A 104 -0.73 -3.57 -6.79
C ALA A 104 -1.33 -2.16 -6.78
N ILE A 105 -0.59 -1.14 -7.22
CA ILE A 105 -1.09 0.24 -7.38
C ILE A 105 -2.26 0.27 -8.37
N LEU A 106 -2.14 -0.42 -9.51
CA LEU A 106 -3.21 -0.51 -10.51
C LEU A 106 -4.47 -1.17 -9.95
N VAL A 107 -4.31 -2.24 -9.17
CA VAL A 107 -5.42 -2.91 -8.49
C VAL A 107 -6.09 -1.98 -7.48
N CYS A 108 -5.31 -1.31 -6.62
CA CYS A 108 -5.85 -0.38 -5.63
C CYS A 108 -6.66 0.75 -6.29
N ARG A 109 -6.11 1.35 -7.35
CA ARG A 109 -6.82 2.37 -8.15
C ARG A 109 -8.10 1.84 -8.77
N ALA A 110 -8.10 0.62 -9.31
CA ALA A 110 -9.29 0.01 -9.91
C ALA A 110 -10.40 -0.28 -8.88
N LEU A 111 -10.00 -0.69 -7.67
CA LEU A 111 -10.89 -0.96 -6.54
C LEU A 111 -11.29 0.29 -5.75
N GLU A 112 -10.77 1.46 -6.11
CA GLU A 112 -10.96 2.73 -5.39
C GLU A 112 -10.51 2.69 -3.92
N VAL A 113 -9.43 1.94 -3.66
CA VAL A 113 -8.74 1.97 -2.38
C VAL A 113 -7.59 2.98 -2.45
N PRO A 114 -7.58 3.99 -1.57
CA PRO A 114 -6.66 5.12 -1.66
C PRO A 114 -5.24 4.82 -1.21
N TYR A 115 -5.07 3.80 -0.35
CA TYR A 115 -3.78 3.48 0.27
C TYR A 115 -3.36 2.04 0.08
N LEU A 116 -2.06 1.86 -0.08
CA LEU A 116 -1.40 0.56 -0.16
C LEU A 116 -0.32 0.48 0.93
N TRP A 117 -0.30 -0.62 1.65
CA TRP A 117 0.79 -0.97 2.57
C TRP A 117 1.60 -2.12 1.98
N VAL A 118 2.92 -1.95 1.89
CA VAL A 118 3.85 -2.99 1.46
C VAL A 118 5.08 -2.94 2.34
N ASP A 119 5.49 -4.10 2.86
CA ASP A 119 6.57 -4.23 3.82
C ASP A 119 7.87 -3.51 3.41
N PHE A 120 8.34 -3.72 2.18
CA PHE A 120 9.58 -3.12 1.68
C PHE A 120 9.50 -1.60 1.42
N MET A 121 8.29 -1.02 1.35
CA MET A 121 8.06 0.41 1.14
C MET A 121 7.60 1.15 2.40
N CYS A 122 7.11 0.43 3.41
CA CYS A 122 6.51 1.02 4.61
C CYS A 122 7.32 0.75 5.89
N ILE A 123 8.26 -0.20 5.85
CA ILE A 123 9.20 -0.50 6.93
C ILE A 123 10.60 -0.05 6.51
N ILE A 124 11.28 0.67 7.40
CA ILE A 124 12.65 1.14 7.19
C ILE A 124 13.61 -0.06 7.28
N ARG A 125 14.32 -0.35 6.19
CA ARG A 125 15.19 -1.54 6.07
C ARG A 125 16.64 -1.28 6.43
N SER A 126 17.10 -0.02 6.36
CA SER A 126 18.47 0.37 6.69
C SER A 126 18.53 1.83 7.14
N GLY A 127 19.62 2.17 7.84
CA GLY A 127 19.82 3.46 8.49
C GLY A 127 19.62 3.40 9.99
N GLU A 128 19.69 4.55 10.65
CA GLU A 128 19.45 4.67 12.09
C GLU A 128 17.98 4.38 12.42
N GLY A 129 17.70 3.61 13.47
CA GLY A 129 16.33 3.29 13.88
C GLY A 129 15.64 2.17 13.09
N SER A 130 16.30 1.53 12.12
CA SER A 130 15.66 0.51 11.27
C SER A 130 15.24 -0.76 12.03
N LEU A 131 15.94 -1.10 13.11
CA LEU A 131 15.61 -2.27 13.93
C LEU A 131 14.36 -2.00 14.77
N GLU A 132 14.30 -0.82 15.39
CA GLU A 132 13.16 -0.34 16.15
C GLU A 132 11.92 -0.23 15.24
N ASP A 133 12.09 0.35 14.06
CA ASP A 133 11.01 0.48 13.08
C ASP A 133 10.44 -0.88 12.63
N TRP A 134 11.31 -1.87 12.42
CA TRP A 134 10.89 -3.23 12.09
C TRP A 134 10.12 -3.90 13.24
N GLN A 135 10.50 -3.66 14.49
CA GLN A 135 9.78 -4.19 15.65
C GLN A 135 8.37 -3.59 15.79
N GLU A 136 8.22 -2.31 15.44
CA GLU A 136 6.94 -1.59 15.51
C GLU A 136 6.02 -1.90 14.32
N ASN A 137 6.58 -1.90 13.11
CA ASN A 137 5.80 -1.97 11.86
C ASN A 137 5.80 -3.37 11.21
N GLY A 138 6.66 -4.29 11.65
CA GLY A 138 6.74 -5.66 11.10
C GLY A 138 5.54 -6.56 11.42
N LEU A 139 4.69 -6.15 12.36
CA LEU A 139 3.46 -6.86 12.75
C LEU A 139 2.19 -6.28 12.12
N ALA A 140 2.30 -5.30 11.23
CA ALA A 140 1.19 -4.56 10.64
C ALA A 140 0.29 -5.37 9.67
N MET A 141 0.35 -6.71 9.69
CA MET A 141 -0.26 -7.61 8.71
C MET A 141 -1.24 -8.60 9.34
#